data_AF-A0A1I5RRF9-F1
#
_entry.id   AF-A0A1I5RRF9-F1
#
_cell.length_a   1.000
_cell.length_b   1.000
_cell.length_c   1.000
_cell.angle_alpha   90.00
_cell.angle_beta   90.00
_cell.angle_gamma   90.00
#
_symmetry.space_group_name_H-M   'P 1'
#
loop_
_entity.id
_entity.type
_entity.pdbx_description
1 polymer ?
#
loop_
_entity_poly.entity_id
_entity_poly.type
_entity_poly.pdbx_seq_one_letter_code
_entity_poly.pdbx_strand_id
1 'polypeptide(L)'
;MTSINEPEIVLKQKTKLFRFAAFALFVILMNAGINFFRGHIISFLLGLLFALTLCIVLFFIRQGQTKHIISILIISSDIFMGLLVFAEGLDMGGFLYYFALLFAIPFVLSNSKSMQTETIIYLTFTVLSFCICILFCKRTSTWQHLSLRTFPSRFTFNSITAAILCSVFAYIGIYFERKTKEELVEAKSRAEKQEQQVSEQNARLKDIAYLNAHIVRAPLANILALTSLIDETKVPDEETKELIHYLQESAEILDNNIKEIISKATYINS
;
A
#
# COMPACT_ATOMS: atom_id res chain seq x y z
N MET A 1 3.85 -16.08 -5.21
CA MET A 1 3.06 -14.83 -5.13
C MET A 1 2.01 -14.98 -4.05
N THR A 2 2.33 -14.61 -2.82
CA THR A 2 1.33 -14.44 -1.77
C THR A 2 0.60 -13.14 -2.07
N SER A 3 -0.70 -13.23 -2.39
CA SER A 3 -1.57 -12.05 -2.38
C SER A 3 -1.50 -11.45 -0.98
N ILE A 4 -0.74 -10.37 -0.82
CA ILE A 4 -0.90 -9.50 0.34
C ILE A 4 -2.36 -9.08 0.27
N ASN A 5 -3.15 -9.64 1.18
CA ASN A 5 -4.60 -9.59 1.18
C ASN A 5 -5.06 -8.13 1.03
N GLU A 6 -5.63 -7.81 -0.12
CA GLU A 6 -6.38 -6.58 -0.38
C GLU A 6 -7.28 -6.15 0.82
N PRO A 7 -7.96 -7.08 1.54
CA PRO A 7 -8.70 -6.71 2.74
C PRO A 7 -7.84 -6.20 3.92
N GLU A 8 -6.58 -6.62 4.08
CA GLU A 8 -5.71 -6.17 5.17
C GLU A 8 -5.21 -4.74 4.95
N ILE A 9 -4.87 -4.39 3.71
CA ILE A 9 -4.45 -3.03 3.32
C ILE A 9 -5.63 -2.06 3.50
N VAL A 10 -6.82 -2.45 3.01
CA VAL A 10 -8.05 -1.65 3.15
C VAL A 10 -8.43 -1.48 4.62
N LEU A 11 -8.28 -2.50 5.45
CA LEU A 11 -8.54 -2.42 6.89
C LEU A 11 -7.57 -1.48 7.61
N LYS A 12 -6.26 -1.60 7.36
CA LYS A 12 -5.25 -0.68 7.92
C LYS A 12 -5.52 0.77 7.53
N GLN A 13 -5.92 1.02 6.28
CA GLN A 13 -6.29 2.35 5.81
C GLN A 13 -7.54 2.89 6.52
N LYS A 14 -8.59 2.07 6.67
CA LYS A 14 -9.81 2.44 7.43
C LYS A 14 -9.50 2.80 8.88
N THR A 15 -8.70 1.98 9.57
CA THR A 15 -8.33 2.24 10.97
C THR A 15 -7.54 3.54 11.13
N LYS A 16 -6.62 3.84 10.21
CA LYS A 16 -5.86 5.09 10.19
C LYS A 16 -6.79 6.30 10.01
N LEU A 17 -7.64 6.26 8.98
CA LEU A 17 -8.56 7.35 8.66
C LEU A 17 -9.55 7.60 9.80
N PHE A 18 -10.05 6.53 10.42
CA PHE A 18 -10.95 6.62 11.58
C PHE A 18 -10.29 7.31 12.78
N ARG A 19 -9.06 6.90 13.16
CA ARG A 19 -8.34 7.52 14.29
C ARG A 19 -8.08 9.00 14.04
N PHE A 20 -7.73 9.36 12.80
CA PHE A 20 -7.50 10.74 12.41
C PHE A 20 -8.77 11.60 12.54
N ALA A 21 -9.88 11.15 11.93
CA ALA A 21 -11.15 11.88 11.99
C ALA A 21 -11.72 11.95 13.43
N ALA A 22 -11.52 10.91 14.25
CA ALA A 22 -11.93 10.92 15.65
C ALA A 22 -11.12 11.91 16.50
N PHE A 23 -9.81 12.00 16.27
CA PHE A 23 -8.97 12.99 16.93
C PHE A 23 -9.36 14.42 16.52
N ALA A 24 -9.59 14.66 15.23
CA ALA A 24 -10.07 15.95 14.74
C ALA A 24 -11.40 16.34 15.40
N LEU A 25 -12.36 15.41 15.46
CA LEU A 25 -13.66 15.63 16.11
C LEU A 25 -13.49 16.03 17.59
N PHE A 26 -12.62 15.35 18.32
CA PHE A 26 -12.33 15.70 19.72
C PHE A 26 -11.78 17.13 19.84
N VAL A 27 -10.82 17.52 19.01
CA VAL A 27 -10.23 18.87 19.01
C VAL A 27 -11.29 19.94 18.71
N ILE A 28 -12.17 19.68 17.74
CA ILE A 28 -13.24 20.61 17.34
C ILE A 28 -14.27 20.77 18.44
N LEU A 29 -14.70 19.68 19.09
CA LEU A 29 -15.63 19.73 20.22
C LEU A 29 -15.03 20.49 21.41
N MET A 30 -13.74 20.28 21.70
CA MET A 30 -13.03 21.03 22.74
C MET A 30 -13.01 22.53 22.40
N ASN A 31 -12.67 22.90 21.16
CA ASN A 31 -12.63 24.30 20.73
C ASN A 31 -14.04 24.94 20.73
N ALA A 32 -15.06 24.20 20.30
CA ALA A 32 -16.46 24.64 20.36
C ALA A 32 -16.88 24.92 21.81
N GLY A 33 -16.55 24.03 22.75
CA GLY A 33 -16.80 24.26 24.18
C GLY A 33 -16.12 25.53 24.70
N ILE A 34 -14.86 25.75 24.35
CA ILE A 34 -14.13 26.99 24.70
C ILE A 34 -14.83 28.23 24.12
N ASN A 35 -15.30 28.18 22.88
CA ASN A 35 -16.01 29.29 22.24
C ASN A 35 -17.38 29.55 22.86
N PHE A 36 -18.09 28.51 23.30
CA PHE A 36 -19.34 28.62 24.05
C PHE A 36 -19.16 29.39 25.36
N PHE A 37 -18.18 28.98 26.20
CA PHE A 37 -17.89 29.66 27.46
C PHE A 37 -17.42 31.12 27.29
N ARG A 38 -16.89 31.46 26.12
CA ARG A 38 -16.43 32.82 25.77
C ARG A 38 -17.52 33.67 25.11
N GLY A 39 -18.71 33.12 24.87
CA GLY A 39 -19.81 33.84 24.21
C GLY A 39 -19.62 34.05 22.70
N HIS A 40 -18.68 33.35 22.06
CA HIS A 40 -18.43 33.44 20.63
C HIS A 40 -19.40 32.52 19.87
N ILE A 41 -20.65 32.98 19.73
CA ILE A 41 -21.77 32.16 19.22
C ILE A 41 -21.52 31.65 17.80
N ILE A 42 -20.96 32.48 16.91
CA ILE A 42 -20.76 32.09 15.51
C ILE A 42 -19.67 31.02 15.39
N SER A 43 -18.51 31.21 16.02
CA SER A 43 -17.45 30.19 16.03
C SER A 43 -17.92 28.89 16.70
N PHE A 44 -18.77 28.97 17.72
CA PHE A 44 -19.38 27.80 18.36
C PHE A 44 -20.29 27.03 17.39
N LEU A 45 -21.22 27.71 16.71
CA LEU A 45 -22.14 27.09 15.76
C LEU A 45 -21.41 26.48 14.56
N LEU A 46 -20.40 27.18 14.02
CA LEU A 46 -19.54 26.64 12.96
C LEU A 46 -18.80 25.38 13.42
N GLY A 47 -18.29 25.38 14.66
CA GLY A 47 -17.63 24.21 15.26
C GLY A 47 -18.58 23.02 15.41
N LEU A 48 -19.82 23.24 15.85
CA LEU A 48 -20.83 22.18 15.94
C LEU A 48 -21.22 21.63 14.56
N LEU A 49 -21.40 22.51 13.57
CA LEU A 49 -21.71 22.09 12.20
C LEU A 49 -20.60 21.19 11.64
N PHE A 50 -19.34 21.59 11.82
CA PHE A 50 -18.21 20.79 11.35
C PHE A 50 -18.06 19.47 12.14
N ALA A 51 -18.31 19.48 13.46
CA ALA A 51 -18.37 18.26 14.26
C ALA A 51 -19.42 17.27 13.72
N LEU A 52 -20.61 17.74 13.33
CA LEU A 52 -21.63 16.90 12.71
C LEU A 52 -21.15 16.31 11.38
N THR A 53 -20.46 17.10 10.54
CA THR A 53 -19.88 16.56 9.30
C THR A 53 -18.84 15.48 9.57
N LEU A 54 -18.00 15.63 10.59
CA LEU A 54 -17.02 14.61 10.98
C LEU A 54 -17.69 13.35 11.54
N CYS A 55 -18.79 13.47 12.29
CA CYS A 55 -19.58 12.31 12.72
C CYS A 55 -20.13 11.53 11.53
N ILE A 56 -20.66 12.23 10.51
CA ILE A 56 -21.13 11.60 9.26
C ILE A 56 -19.97 10.91 8.54
N VAL A 57 -18.82 11.57 8.43
CA VAL A 57 -17.60 10.99 7.85
C VAL A 57 -17.19 9.71 8.60
N LEU A 58 -17.11 9.74 9.93
CA LEU A 58 -16.76 8.57 10.76
C LEU A 58 -17.74 7.41 10.58
N PHE A 59 -19.04 7.70 10.47
CA PHE A 59 -20.06 6.69 10.19
C PHE A 59 -19.83 6.00 8.85
N PHE A 60 -19.58 6.76 7.78
CA PHE A 60 -19.31 6.17 6.47
C PHE A 60 -17.96 5.44 6.41
N ILE A 61 -16.93 5.88 7.17
CA ILE A 61 -15.66 5.16 7.28
C ILE A 61 -15.90 3.78 7.89
N ARG A 62 -16.77 3.70 8.90
CA ARG A 62 -17.19 2.43 9.54
C ARG A 62 -17.94 1.52 8.57
N GLN A 63 -18.78 2.09 7.70
CA GLN A 63 -19.47 1.35 6.63
C GLN A 63 -18.55 0.91 5.48
N GLY A 64 -17.32 1.44 5.42
CA GLY A 64 -16.28 0.98 4.51
C GLY A 64 -16.23 1.68 3.15
N GLN A 65 -16.99 2.75 2.96
CA GLN A 65 -17.10 3.53 1.72
C GLN A 65 -15.97 4.57 1.57
N THR A 66 -14.70 4.17 1.50
CA THR A 66 -13.57 5.12 1.70
C THR A 66 -13.33 6.12 0.56
N LYS A 67 -13.73 5.83 -0.68
CA LYS A 67 -13.35 6.62 -1.86
C LYS A 67 -13.90 8.05 -1.84
N HIS A 68 -15.21 8.23 -1.67
CA HIS A 68 -15.86 9.55 -1.71
C HIS A 68 -15.74 10.33 -0.39
N ILE A 69 -15.52 9.61 0.73
CA ILE A 69 -15.45 10.23 2.06
C ILE A 69 -14.24 11.16 2.17
N ILE A 70 -13.09 10.78 1.59
CA ILE A 70 -11.87 11.58 1.69
C ILE A 70 -12.07 12.95 1.02
N SER A 71 -12.71 12.98 -0.15
CA SER A 71 -13.09 14.21 -0.85
C SER A 71 -13.99 15.09 0.01
N ILE A 72 -15.04 14.48 0.60
CA ILE A 72 -15.98 15.18 1.49
C ILE A 72 -15.23 15.77 2.69
N LEU A 73 -14.30 15.01 3.28
CA LEU A 73 -13.51 15.45 4.44
C LEU A 73 -12.64 16.66 4.10
N ILE A 74 -11.93 16.64 2.97
CA ILE A 74 -11.04 17.75 2.57
C ILE A 74 -11.88 19.00 2.27
N ILE A 75 -12.88 18.87 1.39
CA ILE A 75 -13.72 20.01 0.97
C ILE A 75 -14.45 20.62 2.17
N SER A 76 -15.02 19.81 3.06
CA SER A 76 -15.68 20.31 4.28
C SER A 76 -14.69 20.98 5.23
N SER A 77 -13.44 20.49 5.34
CA SER A 77 -12.39 21.12 6.14
C SER A 77 -12.00 22.49 5.59
N ASP A 78 -11.86 22.62 4.26
CA ASP A 78 -11.57 23.89 3.59
C ASP A 78 -12.70 24.92 3.77
N ILE A 79 -13.96 24.49 3.61
CA ILE A 79 -15.12 25.36 3.83
C ILE A 79 -15.20 25.81 5.28
N PHE A 80 -15.01 24.88 6.22
CA PHE A 80 -15.02 25.19 7.66
C PHE A 80 -13.91 26.19 8.02
N MET A 81 -12.68 25.96 7.55
CA MET A 81 -11.56 26.88 7.79
C MET A 81 -11.84 28.27 7.22
N GLY A 82 -12.38 28.35 6.01
CA GLY A 82 -12.76 29.62 5.40
C GLY A 82 -13.80 30.36 6.23
N LEU A 83 -14.93 29.72 6.52
CA LEU A 83 -15.99 30.31 7.32
C LEU A 83 -15.51 30.74 8.71
N LEU A 84 -14.65 29.95 9.35
CA LEU A 84 -14.07 30.29 10.64
C LEU A 84 -13.17 31.53 10.55
N VAL A 85 -12.32 31.62 9.52
CA VAL A 85 -11.46 32.80 9.28
C VAL A 85 -12.31 34.04 9.00
N PHE A 86 -13.39 33.95 8.22
CA PHE A 86 -14.32 35.07 8.03
C PHE A 86 -15.05 35.47 9.32
N ALA A 87 -15.40 34.49 10.16
CA ALA A 87 -16.06 34.73 11.44
C ALA A 87 -15.11 35.34 12.50
N GLU A 88 -13.81 35.08 12.44
CA GLU A 88 -12.85 35.53 13.47
C GLU A 88 -11.97 36.71 13.02
N GLY A 89 -11.72 36.83 11.72
CA GLY A 89 -10.83 37.83 11.11
C GLY A 89 -9.39 37.34 10.94
N LEU A 90 -8.67 37.93 9.99
CA LEU A 90 -7.28 37.55 9.68
C LEU A 90 -6.30 37.78 10.84
N ASP A 91 -6.51 38.81 11.67
CA ASP A 91 -5.59 39.14 12.78
C ASP A 91 -5.57 38.04 13.86
N MET A 92 -6.54 37.11 13.86
CA MET A 92 -6.53 35.93 14.75
C MET A 92 -5.62 34.80 14.25
N GLY A 93 -5.10 34.87 13.02
CA GLY A 93 -4.14 33.89 12.48
C GLY A 93 -4.75 32.53 12.13
N GLY A 94 -6.09 32.39 12.10
CA GLY A 94 -6.77 31.13 11.78
C GLY A 94 -6.42 30.59 10.38
N PHE A 95 -6.05 31.47 9.45
CA PHE A 95 -5.63 31.09 8.10
C PHE A 95 -4.36 30.22 8.08
N LEU A 96 -3.56 30.21 9.15
CA LEU A 96 -2.34 29.40 9.22
C LEU A 96 -2.64 27.89 9.25
N TYR A 97 -3.85 27.49 9.64
CA TYR A 97 -4.26 26.08 9.60
C TYR A 97 -4.38 25.50 8.18
N TYR A 98 -4.47 26.34 7.14
CA TYR A 98 -4.39 25.88 5.75
C TYR A 98 -3.05 25.20 5.44
N PHE A 99 -1.93 25.66 6.03
CA PHE A 99 -0.64 24.98 5.85
C PHE A 99 -0.65 23.57 6.44
N ALA A 100 -1.26 23.40 7.62
CA ALA A 100 -1.40 22.08 8.22
C ALA A 100 -2.28 21.16 7.34
N LEU A 101 -3.34 21.69 6.73
CA LEU A 101 -4.18 20.95 5.79
C LEU A 101 -3.42 20.54 4.52
N LEU A 102 -2.61 21.43 3.95
CA LEU A 102 -1.76 21.12 2.79
C LEU A 102 -0.80 19.96 3.08
N PHE A 103 -0.20 19.92 4.28
CA PHE A 103 0.60 18.77 4.68
C PHE A 103 -0.25 17.52 4.94
N ALA A 104 -1.47 17.64 5.44
CA ALA A 104 -2.32 16.48 5.71
C ALA A 104 -2.82 15.78 4.43
N ILE A 105 -3.17 16.53 3.38
CA ILE A 105 -3.82 16.04 2.15
C ILE A 105 -3.06 14.85 1.51
N PRO A 106 -1.75 14.94 1.20
CA PRO A 106 -1.00 13.84 0.59
C PRO A 106 -0.99 12.54 1.40
N PHE A 107 -1.25 12.59 2.71
CA PHE A 107 -1.22 11.43 3.59
C PHE A 107 -2.60 10.82 3.86
N VAL A 108 -3.64 11.64 3.72
CA VAL A 108 -5.04 11.19 3.81
C VAL A 108 -5.45 10.50 2.51
N LEU A 109 -5.01 11.01 1.35
CA LEU A 109 -5.14 10.32 0.07
C LEU A 109 -4.13 9.17 -0.02
N SER A 110 -4.61 7.99 -0.40
CA SER A 110 -3.75 6.81 -0.59
C SER A 110 -2.86 6.98 -1.82
N ASN A 111 -1.70 6.30 -1.81
CA ASN A 111 -0.62 6.47 -2.78
C ASN A 111 -0.85 5.74 -4.13
N SER A 112 -2.11 5.63 -4.57
CA SER A 112 -2.45 5.04 -5.87
C SER A 112 -2.18 6.03 -7.02
N LYS A 113 -1.78 5.53 -8.19
CA LYS A 113 -1.52 6.34 -9.39
C LYS A 113 -2.72 7.19 -9.82
N SER A 114 -3.95 6.68 -9.63
CA SER A 114 -5.19 7.43 -9.87
C SER A 114 -5.42 8.56 -8.85
N MET A 115 -4.82 8.46 -7.66
CA MET A 115 -5.01 9.40 -6.56
C MET A 115 -3.97 10.53 -6.57
N GLN A 116 -2.91 10.45 -7.38
CA GLN A 116 -1.95 11.55 -7.57
C GLN A 116 -2.60 12.77 -8.22
N THR A 117 -3.39 12.56 -9.28
CA THR A 117 -4.16 13.64 -9.94
C THR A 117 -5.17 14.26 -8.97
N GLU A 118 -5.91 13.43 -8.23
CA GLU A 118 -6.85 13.89 -7.21
C GLU A 118 -6.14 14.72 -6.12
N THR A 119 -4.98 14.29 -5.66
CA THR A 119 -4.16 15.02 -4.67
C THR A 119 -3.78 16.41 -5.17
N ILE A 120 -3.32 16.53 -6.42
CA ILE A 120 -2.98 17.83 -7.02
C ILE A 120 -4.22 18.74 -7.09
N ILE A 121 -5.37 18.19 -7.47
CA ILE A 121 -6.64 18.94 -7.52
C ILE A 121 -6.99 19.47 -6.14
N TYR A 122 -6.94 18.64 -5.09
CA TYR A 122 -7.28 19.07 -3.73
C TYR A 122 -6.26 20.08 -3.18
N LEU A 123 -4.96 19.89 -3.41
CA LEU A 123 -3.95 20.89 -3.04
C LEU A 123 -4.22 22.23 -3.71
N THR A 124 -4.55 22.22 -5.00
CA THR A 124 -4.88 23.44 -5.76
C THR A 124 -6.12 24.12 -5.20
N PHE A 125 -7.17 23.33 -4.88
CA PHE A 125 -8.40 23.82 -4.26
C PHE A 125 -8.14 24.46 -2.89
N THR A 126 -7.35 23.80 -2.03
CA THR A 126 -6.98 24.33 -0.71
C THR A 126 -6.15 25.61 -0.81
N VAL A 127 -5.20 25.68 -1.76
CA VAL A 127 -4.44 26.92 -2.03
C VAL A 127 -5.37 28.04 -2.51
N LEU A 128 -6.34 27.74 -3.39
CA LEU A 128 -7.30 28.73 -3.86
C LEU A 128 -8.20 29.22 -2.72
N SER A 129 -8.69 28.32 -1.86
CA SER A 129 -9.47 28.65 -0.66
C SER A 129 -8.68 29.54 0.30
N PHE A 130 -7.41 29.21 0.52
CA PHE A 130 -6.47 30.03 1.29
C PHE A 130 -6.30 31.44 0.66
N CYS A 131 -6.06 31.53 -0.64
CA CYS A 131 -5.92 32.81 -1.35
C CYS A 131 -7.20 33.65 -1.24
N ILE A 132 -8.38 33.03 -1.37
CA ILE A 132 -9.67 33.72 -1.18
C ILE A 132 -9.76 34.27 0.24
N CYS A 133 -9.37 33.51 1.26
CA CYS A 133 -9.36 33.99 2.64
C CYS A 133 -8.42 35.18 2.82
N ILE A 134 -7.20 35.12 2.31
CA ILE A 134 -6.23 36.22 2.46
C ILE A 134 -6.67 37.49 1.72
N LEU A 135 -7.24 37.36 0.52
CA LEU A 135 -7.57 38.52 -0.32
C LEU A 135 -8.89 39.19 0.07
N PHE A 136 -9.88 38.42 0.54
CA PHE A 136 -11.24 38.92 0.77
C PHE A 136 -11.64 39.03 2.24
N CYS A 137 -10.95 38.34 3.16
CA CYS A 137 -11.28 38.43 4.57
C CYS A 137 -10.80 39.76 5.17
N LYS A 138 -11.64 40.35 6.03
CA LYS A 138 -11.25 41.55 6.79
C LYS A 138 -10.29 41.18 7.91
N ARG A 139 -9.44 42.13 8.30
CA ARG A 139 -8.48 41.96 9.40
C ARG A 139 -9.16 41.65 10.73
N THR A 140 -10.25 42.33 11.02
CA THR A 140 -11.08 42.13 12.21
C THR A 140 -12.44 41.57 11.81
N SER A 141 -13.01 40.69 12.63
CA SER A 141 -14.36 40.17 12.39
C SER A 141 -15.41 41.28 12.37
N THR A 142 -16.32 41.20 11.40
CA THR A 142 -17.58 41.94 11.41
C THR A 142 -18.77 41.03 11.69
N TRP A 143 -18.54 39.74 11.84
CA TRP A 143 -19.59 38.72 11.99
C TRP A 143 -19.94 38.53 13.47
N GLN A 144 -18.95 38.60 14.35
CA GLN A 144 -19.16 38.55 15.80
C GLN A 144 -18.27 39.57 16.51
N HIS A 145 -18.68 39.97 17.71
CA HIS A 145 -17.91 40.91 18.50
C HIS A 145 -16.76 40.19 19.22
N LEU A 146 -15.51 40.49 18.84
CA LEU A 146 -14.31 39.97 19.50
C LEU A 146 -13.50 41.08 20.16
N SER A 147 -12.93 40.78 21.33
CA SER A 147 -12.08 41.73 22.07
C SER A 147 -10.71 41.88 21.41
N LEU A 148 -10.39 43.09 20.94
CA LEU A 148 -9.12 43.41 20.28
C LEU A 148 -7.88 43.09 21.14
N ARG A 149 -7.99 43.18 22.47
CA ARG A 149 -6.88 42.86 23.40
C ARG A 149 -6.45 41.39 23.33
N THR A 150 -7.33 40.51 22.86
CA THR A 150 -7.05 39.07 22.80
C THR A 150 -6.34 38.64 21.52
N PHE A 151 -6.27 39.50 20.50
CA PHE A 151 -5.78 39.13 19.16
C PHE A 151 -4.32 38.66 19.16
N PRO A 152 -3.36 39.35 19.81
CA PRO A 152 -1.96 38.91 19.78
C PRO A 152 -1.76 37.53 20.43
N SER A 153 -2.44 37.28 21.55
CA SER A 153 -2.38 35.98 22.23
C SER A 153 -2.97 34.87 21.37
N ARG A 154 -4.09 35.14 20.68
CA ARG A 154 -4.74 34.19 19.77
C ARG A 154 -3.93 33.91 18.52
N PHE A 155 -3.38 34.94 17.90
CA PHE A 155 -2.48 34.79 16.76
C PHE A 155 -1.28 33.91 17.12
N THR A 156 -0.67 34.16 18.28
CA THR A 156 0.47 33.37 18.77
C THR A 156 0.06 31.91 19.00
N PHE A 157 -1.08 31.68 19.67
CA PHE A 157 -1.59 30.33 19.91
C PHE A 157 -1.88 29.56 18.61
N ASN A 158 -2.56 30.20 17.64
CA ASN A 158 -2.86 29.61 16.35
C ASN A 158 -1.60 29.35 15.53
N SER A 159 -0.61 30.25 15.59
CA SER A 159 0.69 30.06 14.92
C SER A 159 1.44 28.86 15.47
N ILE A 160 1.53 28.72 16.80
CA ILE A 160 2.19 27.59 17.46
C ILE A 160 1.45 26.29 17.11
N THR A 161 0.12 26.29 17.17
CA THR A 161 -0.69 25.10 16.88
C THR A 161 -0.55 24.68 15.41
N ALA A 162 -0.59 25.64 14.47
CA ALA A 162 -0.37 25.36 13.06
C ALA A 162 1.04 24.80 12.80
N ALA A 163 2.08 25.35 13.43
CA ALA A 163 3.45 24.85 13.31
C ALA A 163 3.60 23.42 13.85
N ILE A 164 2.99 23.11 15.00
CA ILE A 164 2.96 21.76 15.57
C ILE A 164 2.24 20.81 14.61
N LEU A 165 1.05 21.18 14.10
CA LEU A 165 0.30 20.34 13.17
C LEU A 165 1.08 20.09 11.86
N CYS A 166 1.70 21.12 11.27
CA CYS A 166 2.56 20.95 10.10
C CYS A 166 3.70 19.97 10.39
N SER A 167 4.36 20.11 11.53
CA SER A 167 5.47 19.23 11.93
C SER A 167 5.01 17.78 12.12
N VAL A 168 3.85 17.58 12.77
CA VAL A 168 3.25 16.25 12.98
C VAL A 168 2.87 15.62 11.63
N PHE A 169 2.21 16.36 10.74
CA PHE A 169 1.82 15.84 9.44
C PHE A 169 3.04 15.53 8.56
N ALA A 170 4.04 16.41 8.53
CA ALA A 170 5.28 16.17 7.82
C ALA A 170 6.00 14.93 8.36
N TYR A 171 6.12 14.78 9.69
CA TYR A 171 6.74 13.62 10.31
C TYR A 171 5.98 12.32 9.99
N ILE A 172 4.66 12.31 10.14
CA ILE A 172 3.81 11.16 9.79
C ILE A 172 4.03 10.78 8.33
N GLY A 173 4.14 11.78 7.46
CA GLY A 173 4.42 11.60 6.05
C GLY A 173 5.72 10.89 5.75
N ILE A 174 6.81 11.44 6.27
CA ILE A 174 8.16 10.88 6.11
C ILE A 174 8.22 9.46 6.68
N TYR A 175 7.58 9.24 7.84
CA TYR A 175 7.52 7.91 8.46
C TYR A 175 6.82 6.89 7.56
N PHE A 176 5.67 7.24 6.98
CA PHE A 176 4.95 6.33 6.08
C PHE A 176 5.73 6.07 4.79
N GLU A 177 6.33 7.11 4.20
CA GLU A 177 7.14 6.96 2.99
C GLU A 177 8.32 6.00 3.22
N ARG A 178 9.05 6.18 4.33
CA ARG A 178 10.16 5.30 4.72
C ARG A 178 9.69 3.87 4.92
N LYS A 179 8.60 3.68 5.66
CA LYS A 179 8.06 2.34 5.93
C LYS A 179 7.64 1.62 4.64
N THR A 180 6.93 2.30 3.74
CA THR A 180 6.55 1.70 2.45
C THR A 180 7.78 1.37 1.59
N LYS A 181 8.83 2.21 1.63
CA LYS A 181 10.07 1.94 0.92
C LYS A 181 10.82 0.73 1.48
N GLU A 182 10.88 0.59 2.80
CA GLU A 182 11.47 -0.57 3.47
C GLU A 182 10.74 -1.87 3.07
N GLU A 183 9.41 -1.87 3.17
CA GLU A 183 8.58 -3.03 2.77
C GLU A 183 8.80 -3.41 1.29
N LEU A 184 8.94 -2.41 0.40
CA LEU A 184 9.22 -2.63 -1.02
C LEU A 184 10.62 -3.22 -1.26
N VAL A 185 11.65 -2.71 -0.58
CA VAL A 185 13.03 -3.21 -0.69
C VAL A 185 13.12 -4.65 -0.18
N GLU A 186 12.45 -4.97 0.93
CA GLU A 186 12.39 -6.33 1.44
C GLU A 186 11.65 -7.27 0.49
N ALA A 187 10.51 -6.85 -0.07
CA ALA A 187 9.75 -7.65 -1.03
C ALA A 187 10.61 -7.94 -2.28
N LYS A 188 11.35 -6.93 -2.77
CA LYS A 188 12.28 -7.09 -3.88
C LYS A 188 13.41 -8.07 -3.56
N SER A 189 14.05 -7.93 -2.40
CA SER A 189 15.14 -8.83 -1.98
C SER A 189 14.66 -10.30 -1.84
N ARG A 190 13.44 -10.51 -1.35
CA ARG A 190 12.84 -11.86 -1.30
C ARG A 190 12.60 -12.43 -2.71
N ALA A 191 12.10 -11.60 -3.63
CA ALA A 191 11.90 -12.01 -5.02
C ALA A 191 13.23 -12.38 -5.71
N GLU A 192 14.27 -11.56 -5.54
CA GLU A 192 15.61 -11.83 -6.09
C GLU A 192 16.20 -13.15 -5.55
N LYS A 193 16.04 -13.42 -4.25
CA LYS A 193 16.47 -14.70 -3.65
C LYS A 193 15.70 -15.90 -4.21
N GLN A 194 14.39 -15.77 -4.39
CA GLN A 194 13.57 -16.83 -4.98
C GLN A 194 13.95 -17.09 -6.44
N GLU A 195 14.17 -16.03 -7.22
CA GLU A 195 14.64 -16.13 -8.60
C GLU A 195 15.99 -16.84 -8.69
N GLN A 196 16.94 -16.48 -7.80
CA GLN A 196 18.24 -17.16 -7.73
C GLN A 196 18.07 -18.65 -7.39
N GLN A 197 17.24 -19.01 -6.41
CA GLN A 197 17.00 -20.41 -6.05
C GLN A 197 16.38 -21.21 -7.20
N VAL A 198 15.42 -20.63 -7.92
CA VAL A 198 14.80 -21.27 -9.09
C VAL A 198 15.83 -21.41 -10.22
N SER A 199 16.66 -20.38 -10.45
CA SER A 199 17.74 -20.42 -11.44
C SER A 199 18.74 -21.54 -11.14
N GLU A 200 19.17 -21.68 -9.88
CA GLU A 200 20.07 -22.74 -9.43
C GLU A 200 19.43 -24.14 -9.57
N GLN A 201 18.14 -24.28 -9.25
CA GLN A 201 17.40 -25.53 -9.47
C GLN A 201 17.32 -25.89 -10.94
N ASN A 202 17.02 -24.94 -11.81
CA ASN A 202 16.96 -25.15 -13.26
C ASN A 202 18.33 -25.55 -13.83
N ALA A 203 19.42 -24.94 -13.35
CA ALA A 203 20.77 -25.33 -13.72
C ALA A 203 21.06 -26.79 -13.33
N ARG A 204 20.73 -27.20 -12.10
CA ARG A 204 20.89 -28.60 -11.65
C ARG A 204 20.04 -29.59 -12.44
N LEU A 205 18.79 -29.24 -12.75
CA LEU A 205 17.92 -30.06 -13.58
C LEU A 205 18.50 -30.24 -14.99
N LYS A 206 19.11 -29.20 -15.56
CA LYS A 206 19.81 -29.26 -16.84
C LYS A 206 21.01 -30.20 -16.79
N ASP A 207 21.80 -30.14 -15.72
CA ASP A 207 22.93 -31.05 -15.51
C ASP A 207 22.46 -32.51 -15.40
N ILE A 208 21.39 -32.77 -14.65
CA ILE A 208 20.78 -34.12 -14.56
C ILE A 208 20.29 -34.60 -15.92
N ALA A 209 19.63 -33.75 -16.69
CA ALA A 209 19.16 -34.10 -18.03
C ALA A 209 20.33 -34.44 -18.97
N TYR A 210 21.43 -33.68 -18.89
CA TYR A 210 22.65 -33.94 -19.65
C TYR A 210 23.28 -35.30 -19.28
N LEU A 211 23.43 -35.58 -17.98
CA LEU A 211 23.98 -36.85 -17.49
C LEU A 211 23.15 -38.05 -17.96
N ASN A 212 21.81 -37.97 -17.86
CA ASN A 212 20.91 -39.03 -18.30
C ASN A 212 20.95 -39.23 -19.82
N ALA A 213 20.96 -38.15 -20.60
CA ALA A 213 20.93 -38.21 -22.06
C ALA A 213 22.23 -38.76 -22.67
N HIS A 214 23.38 -38.37 -22.14
CA HIS A 214 24.68 -38.68 -22.74
C HIS A 214 25.48 -39.75 -22.00
N ILE A 215 25.46 -39.75 -20.67
CA ILE A 215 26.33 -40.63 -19.88
C ILE A 215 25.66 -41.97 -19.58
N VAL A 216 24.38 -41.97 -19.19
CA VAL A 216 23.66 -43.21 -18.83
C VAL A 216 23.14 -43.94 -20.07
N ARG A 217 22.67 -43.20 -21.08
CA ARG A 217 22.09 -43.80 -22.28
C ARG A 217 23.10 -44.58 -23.13
N ALA A 218 24.36 -44.15 -23.18
CA ALA A 218 25.41 -44.82 -23.96
C ALA A 218 25.69 -46.28 -23.50
N PRO A 219 25.98 -46.56 -22.21
CA PRO A 219 26.12 -47.93 -21.74
C PRO A 219 24.82 -48.73 -21.80
N LEU A 220 23.65 -48.09 -21.64
CA LEU A 220 22.36 -48.77 -21.78
C LEU A 220 22.09 -49.23 -23.22
N ALA A 221 22.39 -48.39 -24.21
CA ALA A 221 22.31 -48.75 -25.62
C ALA A 221 23.26 -49.91 -25.95
N ASN A 222 24.45 -49.95 -25.33
CA ASN A 222 25.36 -51.07 -25.47
C ASN A 222 24.78 -52.36 -24.85
N ILE A 223 24.14 -52.30 -23.69
CA ILE A 223 23.47 -53.45 -23.07
C ILE A 223 22.38 -53.98 -24.00
N LEU A 224 21.49 -53.12 -24.50
CA LEU A 224 20.42 -53.49 -25.44
C LEU A 224 20.97 -54.12 -26.73
N ALA A 225 22.03 -53.53 -27.29
CA ALA A 225 22.68 -54.07 -28.48
C ALA A 225 23.29 -55.45 -28.20
N LEU A 226 24.02 -55.60 -27.09
CA LEU A 226 24.66 -56.85 -26.71
C LEU A 226 23.63 -57.95 -26.43
N THR A 227 22.54 -57.66 -25.71
CA THR A 227 21.46 -58.64 -25.46
C THR A 227 20.78 -59.06 -26.75
N SER A 228 20.52 -58.12 -27.67
CA SER A 228 19.91 -58.42 -28.97
C SER A 228 20.80 -59.25 -29.91
N LEU A 229 22.11 -59.28 -29.68
CA LEU A 229 23.07 -60.09 -30.44
C LEU A 229 23.24 -61.50 -29.88
N ILE A 230 22.67 -61.80 -28.70
CA ILE A 230 22.71 -63.15 -28.13
C ILE A 230 21.80 -64.05 -28.97
N ASP A 231 22.39 -65.08 -29.57
CA ASP A 231 21.67 -66.07 -30.35
C ASP A 231 21.01 -67.09 -29.40
N GLU A 232 19.75 -66.83 -29.04
CA GLU A 232 18.97 -67.67 -28.13
C GLU A 232 18.87 -69.13 -28.60
N THR A 233 18.98 -69.41 -29.91
CA THR A 233 18.92 -70.79 -30.43
C THR A 233 20.12 -71.64 -30.00
N LYS A 234 21.21 -70.99 -29.57
CA LYS A 234 22.43 -71.63 -29.09
C LYS A 234 22.50 -71.74 -27.57
N VAL A 235 21.49 -71.24 -26.86
CA VAL A 235 21.40 -71.33 -25.39
C VAL A 235 20.65 -72.63 -25.03
N PRO A 236 21.32 -73.62 -24.41
CA PRO A 236 20.75 -74.95 -24.19
C PRO A 236 19.83 -75.04 -22.96
N ASP A 237 19.91 -74.05 -22.08
CA ASP A 237 19.16 -73.96 -20.82
C ASP A 237 18.06 -72.89 -20.96
N GLU A 238 16.83 -73.28 -20.62
CA GLU A 238 15.66 -72.41 -20.75
C GLU A 238 15.61 -71.33 -19.65
N GLU A 239 16.22 -71.58 -18.50
CA GLU A 239 16.33 -70.61 -17.40
C GLU A 239 17.22 -69.42 -17.83
N THR A 240 18.34 -69.68 -18.51
CA THR A 240 19.21 -68.63 -19.07
C THR A 240 18.53 -67.81 -20.16
N LYS A 241 17.69 -68.41 -21.02
CA LYS A 241 16.90 -67.64 -22.00
C LYS A 241 15.91 -66.71 -21.32
N GLU A 242 15.22 -67.20 -20.30
CA GLU A 242 14.28 -66.39 -19.52
C GLU A 242 15.00 -65.21 -18.84
N LEU A 243 16.21 -65.44 -18.29
CA LEU A 243 17.05 -64.38 -17.72
C LEU A 243 17.50 -63.34 -18.74
N ILE A 244 17.87 -63.75 -19.96
CA ILE A 244 18.22 -62.83 -21.06
C ILE A 244 17.01 -61.97 -21.45
N HIS A 245 15.83 -62.58 -21.53
CA HIS A 245 14.60 -61.87 -21.82
C HIS A 245 14.28 -60.81 -20.75
N TYR A 246 14.35 -61.17 -19.46
CA TYR A 246 14.15 -60.21 -18.36
C TYR A 246 15.19 -59.09 -18.34
N LEU A 247 16.45 -59.38 -18.72
CA LEU A 247 17.50 -58.37 -18.83
C LEU A 247 17.19 -57.35 -19.93
N GLN A 248 16.74 -57.84 -21.10
CA GLN A 248 16.36 -56.98 -22.21
C GLN A 248 15.13 -56.12 -21.87
N GLU A 249 14.09 -56.73 -21.31
CA GLU A 249 12.89 -56.00 -20.86
C GLU A 249 13.24 -54.91 -19.84
N SER A 250 14.08 -55.25 -18.84
CA SER A 250 14.54 -54.29 -17.83
C SER A 250 15.34 -53.14 -18.45
N ALA A 251 16.17 -53.41 -19.46
CA ALA A 251 16.95 -52.39 -20.16
C ALA A 251 16.06 -51.46 -21.00
N GLU A 252 15.02 -52.00 -21.65
CA GLU A 252 14.05 -51.21 -22.43
C GLU A 252 13.19 -50.32 -21.53
N ILE A 253 12.72 -50.85 -20.39
CA ILE A 253 12.00 -50.07 -19.37
C ILE A 253 12.88 -48.91 -18.88
N LEU A 254 14.17 -49.17 -18.63
CA LEU A 254 15.10 -48.14 -18.19
C LEU A 254 15.32 -47.04 -19.26
N ASP A 255 15.44 -47.39 -20.54
CA ASP A 255 15.61 -46.40 -21.62
C ASP A 255 14.37 -45.50 -21.77
N ASN A 256 13.18 -46.07 -21.60
CA ASN A 256 11.93 -45.31 -21.60
C ASN A 256 11.82 -44.36 -20.40
N ASN A 257 12.17 -44.82 -19.20
CA ASN A 257 12.22 -43.97 -18.00
C ASN A 257 13.21 -42.80 -18.17
N ILE A 258 14.37 -43.05 -18.76
CA ILE A 258 15.38 -42.00 -19.05
C ILE A 258 14.82 -40.95 -20.02
N LYS A 259 14.15 -41.37 -21.10
CA LYS A 259 13.50 -40.46 -22.06
C LYS A 259 12.44 -39.59 -21.38
N GLU A 260 11.66 -40.15 -20.47
CA GLU A 260 10.65 -39.41 -19.70
C GLU A 260 11.27 -38.39 -18.75
N ILE A 261 12.37 -38.74 -18.07
CA ILE A 261 13.11 -37.81 -17.20
C ILE A 261 13.63 -36.61 -18.02
N ILE A 262 14.22 -36.88 -19.18
CA ILE A 262 14.76 -35.83 -20.06
C ILE A 262 13.63 -34.92 -20.52
N SER A 263 12.50 -35.48 -21.00
CA SER A 263 11.38 -34.69 -21.50
C SER A 263 10.80 -33.76 -20.43
N LYS A 264 10.61 -34.25 -19.20
CA LYS A 264 10.15 -33.46 -18.05
C LYS A 264 11.13 -32.34 -17.69
N ALA A 265 12.44 -32.59 -17.75
CA ALA A 265 13.45 -31.57 -17.48
C ALA A 265 13.50 -30.46 -18.55
N THR A 266 13.25 -30.78 -19.83
CA THR A 266 13.20 -29.79 -20.92
C THR A 266 11.89 -28.99 -20.98
N TYR A 267 10.75 -29.59 -20.64
CA TYR A 267 9.43 -28.93 -20.72
C TYR A 267 9.25 -27.77 -19.72
N ILE A 268 10.00 -27.77 -18.60
CA ILE A 268 9.92 -26.71 -17.57
C ILE A 268 10.46 -25.35 -18.07
N ASN A 269 11.17 -25.32 -19.21
CA ASN A 269 11.84 -24.12 -19.74
C ASN A 269 11.18 -23.49 -20.99
N SER A 270 10.02 -24.00 -21.46
CA SER A 270 9.26 -23.46 -22.61
C SER A 270 7.99 -22.76 -22.17
#